data_AF-A0A9D8MJV3-F1
#
_entry.id   AF-A0A9D8MJV3-F1
#
_cell.length_a   1.000
_cell.length_b   1.000
_cell.length_c   1.000
_cell.angle_alpha   90.00
_cell.angle_beta   90.00
_cell.angle_gamma   90.00
#
_symmetry.space_group_name_H-M   'P 1'
#
loop_
_entity.id
_entity.type
_entity.pdbx_description
1 polymer ?
#
loop_
_entity_poly.entity_id
_entity_poly.type
_entity_poly.pdbx_seq_one_letter_code
_entity_poly.pdbx_strand_id
1 'polypeptide(L)' 'SSPDFQAKISIAYKEARETSYWLRLLFASKYLTERQFNSLHADCEELIRILGSAQLTMRTKLQKGL' A
#
# COMPACT_ATOMS: atom_id res chain seq x y z
N SER A 1 -6.79 -16.87 13.85
CA SER A 1 -6.16 -16.44 12.58
C SER A 1 -6.04 -14.91 12.41
N SER A 2 -6.34 -14.07 13.42
CA SER A 2 -6.16 -12.60 13.33
C SER A 2 -4.68 -12.13 13.23
N PRO A 3 -3.71 -12.73 13.95
CA PRO A 3 -2.31 -12.29 13.89
C PRO A 3 -1.63 -12.52 12.52
N ASP A 4 -1.91 -13.66 11.87
CA ASP A 4 -1.39 -13.97 10.53
C ASP A 4 -1.92 -12.98 9.48
N PHE A 5 -3.22 -12.69 9.53
CA PHE A 5 -3.82 -11.68 8.67
C PHE A 5 -3.19 -10.29 8.88
N GLN A 6 -2.98 -9.89 10.13
CA GLN A 6 -2.33 -8.61 10.45
C GLN A 6 -0.89 -8.53 9.91
N ALA A 7 -0.12 -9.61 10.04
CA ALA A 7 1.24 -9.69 9.51
C ALA A 7 1.24 -9.55 7.99
N LYS A 8 0.37 -10.28 7.28
CA LYS A 8 0.24 -10.24 5.81
C LYS A 8 -0.16 -8.86 5.30
N ILE A 9 -1.16 -8.22 5.91
CA ILE A 9 -1.55 -6.85 5.55
C ILE A 9 -0.41 -5.86 5.79
N SER A 10 0.37 -6.06 6.86
CA SER A 10 1.51 -5.19 7.15
C SER A 10 2.67 -5.35 6.17
N ILE A 11 2.90 -6.56 5.66
CA ILE A 11 3.85 -6.80 4.58
C ILE A 11 3.32 -6.15 3.30
N ALA A 12 2.09 -6.45 2.88
CA ALA A 12 1.49 -5.88 1.68
C ALA A 12 1.52 -4.34 1.66
N TYR A 13 1.25 -3.69 2.80
CA TYR A 13 1.33 -2.23 2.92
C TYR A 13 2.75 -1.69 2.67
N LYS A 14 3.78 -2.38 3.17
CA LYS A 14 5.18 -2.00 2.95
C LYS A 14 5.56 -2.16 1.47
N GLU A 15 5.25 -3.30 0.87
CA GLU A 15 5.52 -3.59 -0.54
C GLU A 15 4.82 -2.62 -1.49
N ALA A 16 3.58 -2.23 -1.18
CA ALA A 16 2.85 -1.23 -1.96
C ALA A 16 3.52 0.16 -1.90
N ARG A 17 4.00 0.58 -0.72
CA ARG A 17 4.75 1.84 -0.58
C ARG A 17 6.09 1.81 -1.30
N GLU A 18 6.77 0.67 -1.29
CA GLU A 18 8.00 0.48 -2.05
C GLU A 18 7.73 0.51 -3.56
N THR A 19 6.65 -0.12 -4.02
CA THR A 19 6.20 -0.06 -5.42
C THR A 19 5.91 1.39 -5.85
N SER A 20 5.20 2.17 -5.03
CA SER A 20 4.96 3.61 -5.28
C SER A 20 6.28 4.40 -5.40
N TYR A 21 7.29 4.09 -4.58
CA TYR A 21 8.64 4.64 -4.74
C TYR A 21 9.27 4.27 -6.09
N TRP A 22 9.25 2.99 -6.48
CA TRP A 22 9.81 2.56 -7.76
C TRP A 22 9.09 3.17 -8.96
N LEU A 23 7.77 3.34 -8.91
CA LEU A 23 7.00 4.01 -9.97
C LEU A 23 7.46 5.46 -10.16
N ARG A 24 7.69 6.20 -9.07
CA ARG A 24 8.23 7.57 -9.14
C ARG A 24 9.63 7.61 -9.72
N LEU A 25 10.49 6.67 -9.35
CA LEU A 25 11.85 6.59 -9.89
C LEU A 25 11.85 6.24 -11.38
N LEU A 26 11.03 5.28 -11.81
CA LEU A 26 10.90 4.90 -13.21
C LEU A 26 10.37 6.06 -14.07
N PHE A 27 9.42 6.84 -13.54
CA PHE A 27 8.93 8.04 -14.21
C PHE A 27 10.01 9.14 -14.29
N ALA A 28 10.73 9.39 -13.19
CA ALA A 28 11.83 10.37 -13.17
C ALA A 28 12.95 10.00 -14.16
N SER A 29 13.26 8.71 -14.25
CA SER A 29 14.25 8.14 -15.18
C SER A 29 13.73 7.96 -16.61
N LYS A 30 12.53 8.47 -16.92
CA LYS A 30 11.91 8.45 -18.27
C LYS A 30 11.64 7.05 -18.84
N TYR A 31 11.53 6.03 -17.98
CA TYR A 31 11.10 4.68 -18.37
C TYR A 31 9.58 4.54 -18.52
N LEU A 32 8.81 5.41 -17.85
CA LEU A 32 7.35 5.46 -17.95
C LEU A 32 6.92 6.76 -18.61
N THR A 33 5.95 6.66 -19.52
CA THR A 33 5.20 7.84 -19.98
C THR A 33 4.35 8.40 -18.84
N GLU A 34 3.98 9.67 -18.93
CA GLU A 34 3.08 10.30 -17.95
C GLU A 34 1.75 9.56 -17.81
N ARG A 35 1.18 9.09 -18.93
CA ARG A 35 -0.06 8.29 -18.91
C ARG A 35 0.11 6.99 -18.14
N GLN A 36 1.21 6.25 -18.37
CA GLN A 36 1.48 4.99 -17.66
C GLN A 36 1.73 5.24 -16.17
N PHE A 37 2.53 6.25 -15.83
CA PHE A 37 2.81 6.60 -14.44
C PHE A 37 1.54 7.00 -13.71
N ASN A 38 0.73 7.91 -14.27
CA ASN A 38 -0.50 8.37 -13.63
C ASN A 38 -1.49 7.22 -13.40
N SER A 39 -1.64 6.30 -14.36
CA SER A 39 -2.50 5.12 -14.19
C SER A 39 -1.99 4.19 -13.09
N LEU A 40 -0.73 3.76 -13.18
CA LEU A 40 -0.16 2.78 -12.24
C LEU A 40 -0.02 3.34 -10.83
N HIS A 41 0.40 4.60 -10.71
CA HIS A 41 0.60 5.25 -9.42
C HIS A 41 -0.72 5.54 -8.72
N ALA A 42 -1.78 5.91 -9.47
CA ALA A 42 -3.11 6.10 -8.89
C ALA A 42 -3.66 4.80 -8.26
N ASP A 43 -3.56 3.67 -8.98
CA ASP A 43 -3.98 2.36 -8.48
C ASP A 43 -3.16 1.94 -7.25
N CYS A 44 -1.84 2.17 -7.29
CA CYS A 44 -0.94 1.87 -6.18
C CYS A 44 -1.29 2.70 -4.93
N GLU A 45 -1.57 3.99 -5.09
CA GLU A 45 -2.00 4.87 -3.99
C GLU A 45 -3.37 4.47 -3.41
N GLU A 46 -4.29 3.97 -4.23
CA GLU A 46 -5.55 3.39 -3.74
C GLU A 46 -5.29 2.15 -2.88
N LEU A 47 -4.44 1.22 -3.34
CA LEU A 47 -4.07 0.03 -2.57
C LEU A 47 -3.42 0.39 -1.23
N ILE A 48 -2.51 1.38 -1.21
CA ILE A 48 -1.89 1.88 0.04
C ILE A 48 -2.97 2.38 1.02
N ARG A 49 -3.96 3.14 0.55
CA ARG A 49 -5.05 3.65 1.39
C ARG A 49 -5.94 2.54 1.96
N ILE A 50 -6.28 1.55 1.15
CA ILE A 50 -7.09 0.38 1.57
C ILE A 50 -6.32 -0.43 2.63
N LEU A 51 -5.06 -0.77 2.34
CA LEU A 51 -4.21 -1.55 3.25
C LEU A 51 -3.96 -0.80 4.57
N GLY A 52 -3.70 0.50 4.51
CA GLY A 52 -3.55 1.34 5.70
C GLY A 52 -4.82 1.40 6.55
N SER A 53 -5.99 1.52 5.91
CA SER A 53 -7.28 1.49 6.61
C SER A 53 -7.55 0.13 7.27
N ALA A 54 -7.17 -0.97 6.61
CA ALA A 54 -7.23 -2.31 7.21
C ALA A 54 -6.30 -2.43 8.43
N GLN A 55 -5.07 -1.89 8.36
CA GLN A 55 -4.16 -1.85 9.52
C GLN A 55 -4.74 -1.08 10.71
N LEU A 56 -5.32 0.09 10.45
CA LEU A 56 -5.98 0.91 11.49
C LEU A 56 -7.13 0.15 12.13
N THR A 57 -8.00 -0.45 11.32
CA THR A 57 -9.16 -1.22 11.80
C THR A 57 -8.74 -2.37 12.73
N MET A 58 -7.68 -3.11 12.37
CA MET A 58 -7.15 -4.19 13.21
C MET A 58 -6.58 -3.68 14.53
N ARG A 59 -5.85 -2.56 14.52
CA ARG A 59 -5.32 -1.94 15.74
C ARG A 59 -6.43 -1.48 16.67
N THR A 60 -7.49 -0.90 16.13
CA THR A 60 -8.65 -0.45 16.93
C THR A 60 -9.40 -1.61 17.56
N LYS A 61 -9.54 -2.76 16.88
CA LYS A 61 -10.15 -3.96 17.49
C LYS A 61 -9.34 -4.48 18.68
N LEU A 62 -8.01 -4.57 18.52
CA LEU A 62 -7.09 -4.97 19.60
C LEU A 62 -7.14 -4.03 20.81
N GLN A 63 -7.21 -2.71 20.59
CA GLN A 63 -7.32 -1.72 21.68
C GLN A 63 -8.66 -1.79 22.42
N LYS A 64 -9.73 -2.24 21.77
CA LYS A 64 -11.07 -2.38 22.36
C LYS A 64 -11.27 -3.71 23.08
N GLY A 65 -10.27 -4.61 23.11
CA GLY A 65 -10.39 -5.93 23.74
C GLY A 65 -11.46 -6.84 23.11
N LEU A 66 -11.84 -6.55 21.86
CA LEU A 66 -12.80 -7.32 21.05
C LEU A 66 -12.11 -8.39 20.21
#